data_AF-A0A7C4DML2-F1
#
_entry.id   AF-A0A7C4DML2-F1
#
_cell.length_a   1.000
_cell.length_b   1.000
_cell.length_c   1.000
_cell.angle_alpha   90.00
_cell.angle_beta   90.00
_cell.angle_gamma   90.00
#
_symmetry.space_group_name_H-M   'P 1'
#
loop_
_entity.id
_entity.type
_entity.pdbx_description
1 polymer ?
#
loop_
_entity_poly.entity_id
_entity_poly.type
_entity_poly.pdbx_seq_one_letter_code
_entity_poly.pdbx_strand_id
1 'polypeptide(L)'
;MVYYVPLAVRLAELSSKGLEDWVVEYVKSLMAKVVAPSLDPAGGTVQSYIRKAVRTGAWRSLKPESRALLLALRSWKRGVKSPVLRSILSRIFLEIELHTTRGKAIFYGILEAMRKAREVLSDLSGNLSKIIAMGIQYMNLPLLYRIHG
;
A
#
# COMPACT_ATOMS: atom_id res chain seq x y z
N MET A 1 -23.02 17.73 -7.54
CA MET A 1 -23.11 16.45 -6.79
C MET A 1 -21.98 15.55 -7.27
N VAL A 2 -20.88 15.41 -6.52
CA VAL A 2 -19.79 14.50 -6.90
C VAL A 2 -20.11 13.16 -6.26
N TYR A 3 -20.54 12.19 -7.07
CA TYR A 3 -20.78 10.82 -6.60
C TYR A 3 -19.46 10.27 -6.06
N TYR A 4 -19.42 10.02 -4.75
CA TYR A 4 -18.25 9.45 -4.09
C TYR A 4 -18.24 7.96 -4.40
N VAL A 5 -17.54 7.58 -5.47
CA VAL A 5 -17.34 6.18 -5.85
C VAL A 5 -16.57 5.48 -4.73
N PRO A 6 -17.15 4.46 -4.06
CA PRO A 6 -16.46 3.72 -3.00
C PRO A 6 -15.12 3.18 -3.51
N LEU A 7 -14.10 3.09 -2.64
CA LEU A 7 -12.81 2.47 -3.01
C LEU A 7 -13.02 1.06 -3.60
N ALA A 8 -14.01 0.33 -3.08
CA ALA A 8 -14.46 -0.96 -3.60
C ALA A 8 -14.91 -0.91 -5.08
N VAL A 9 -15.55 0.18 -5.52
CA VAL A 9 -16.02 0.33 -6.92
C VAL A 9 -14.86 0.70 -7.85
N ARG A 10 -13.88 1.50 -7.39
CA ARG A 10 -12.63 1.73 -8.18
C ARG A 10 -11.73 0.50 -8.23
N LEU A 11 -11.71 -0.31 -7.17
CA LEU A 11 -11.04 -1.60 -7.16
C LEU A 11 -11.77 -2.62 -8.03
N ALA A 12 -13.11 -2.57 -8.08
CA ALA A 12 -13.92 -3.36 -9.01
C ALA A 12 -13.73 -2.91 -10.47
N GLU A 13 -13.55 -1.60 -10.74
CA GLU A 13 -13.15 -1.11 -12.06
C GLU A 13 -11.74 -1.60 -12.45
N LEU A 14 -10.81 -1.71 -11.50
CA LEU A 14 -9.48 -2.29 -11.75
C LEU A 14 -9.54 -3.82 -11.94
N SER A 15 -10.40 -4.52 -11.19
CA SER A 15 -10.71 -5.94 -11.38
C SER A 15 -11.35 -6.19 -12.76
N SER A 16 -12.27 -5.31 -13.20
CA SER A 16 -12.87 -5.36 -14.55
C SER A 16 -11.87 -5.09 -15.68
N LYS A 17 -10.71 -4.49 -15.37
CA LYS A 17 -9.56 -4.35 -16.27
C LYS A 17 -8.60 -5.54 -16.25
N GLY A 18 -8.96 -6.64 -15.55
CA GLY A 18 -8.18 -7.87 -15.50
C GLY A 18 -7.06 -7.87 -14.45
N LEU A 19 -7.12 -7.00 -13.43
CA LEU A 19 -6.18 -7.07 -12.32
C LEU A 19 -6.65 -8.14 -11.33
N GLU A 20 -5.86 -9.20 -11.17
CA GLU A 20 -6.16 -10.28 -10.22
C GLU A 20 -6.13 -9.75 -8.77
N ASP A 21 -7.08 -10.17 -7.94
CA ASP A 21 -7.27 -9.65 -6.57
C ASP A 21 -6.02 -9.80 -5.69
N TRP A 22 -5.18 -10.81 -5.95
CA TRP A 22 -3.91 -11.01 -5.24
C TRP A 22 -2.89 -9.91 -5.52
N VAL A 23 -2.90 -9.31 -6.72
CA VAL A 23 -2.00 -8.20 -7.09
C VAL A 23 -2.35 -6.98 -6.24
N VAL A 24 -3.65 -6.67 -6.11
CA VAL A 24 -4.13 -5.57 -5.29
C VAL A 24 -3.70 -5.76 -3.83
N GLU A 25 -3.86 -6.96 -3.29
CA GLU A 25 -3.51 -7.26 -1.91
C GLU A 25 -1.99 -7.21 -1.68
N TYR A 26 -1.21 -7.68 -2.65
CA TYR A 26 0.24 -7.56 -2.64
C TYR A 26 0.71 -6.10 -2.65
N VAL A 27 0.13 -5.26 -3.52
CA VAL A 27 0.45 -3.83 -3.59
C VAL A 27 0.10 -3.13 -2.28
N LYS A 28 -1.05 -3.44 -1.66
CA LYS A 28 -1.40 -2.91 -0.34
C LYS A 28 -0.37 -3.34 0.72
N SER A 29 0.13 -4.57 0.67
CA SER A 29 1.15 -5.05 1.59
C SER A 29 2.48 -4.30 1.44
N LEU A 30 2.88 -3.98 0.20
CA LEU A 30 4.06 -3.16 -0.08
C LEU A 30 3.86 -1.72 0.38
N MET A 31 2.70 -1.13 0.08
CA MET A 31 2.34 0.19 0.56
C MET A 31 2.36 0.25 2.10
N ALA A 32 1.87 -0.79 2.78
CA ALA A 32 1.91 -0.85 4.24
C ALA A 32 3.34 -0.78 4.78
N LYS A 33 4.31 -1.42 4.11
CA LYS A 33 5.74 -1.33 4.48
C LYS A 33 6.32 0.08 4.26
N VAL A 34 5.97 0.73 3.14
CA VAL A 34 6.43 2.09 2.83
C VAL A 34 5.84 3.13 3.79
N VAL A 35 4.58 2.94 4.17
CA VAL A 35 3.81 3.88 5.00
C VAL A 35 3.95 3.55 6.50
N ALA A 36 4.52 2.39 6.86
CA ALA A 36 4.66 1.87 8.22
C ALA A 36 5.10 2.90 9.28
N PRO A 37 6.10 3.79 9.05
CA PRO A 37 6.51 4.77 10.05
C PRO A 37 5.38 5.74 10.44
N SER A 38 4.47 6.01 9.51
CA SER A 38 3.31 6.87 9.73
C SER A 38 2.08 6.13 10.26
N LEU A 39 2.13 4.79 10.37
CA LEU A 39 1.04 3.93 10.85
C LEU A 39 1.18 3.54 12.33
N ASP A 40 2.26 3.96 13.01
CA ASP A 40 2.45 3.66 14.43
C ASP A 40 1.51 4.51 15.29
N PRO A 41 0.61 3.90 16.09
CA PRO A 41 -0.30 4.62 16.98
C PRO A 41 0.43 5.18 18.21
N ALA A 42 1.33 6.13 17.98
CA ALA A 42 1.86 7.03 18.98
C ALA A 42 0.78 7.99 19.50
N GLY A 43 1.05 8.62 20.64
CA GLY A 43 0.12 9.56 21.27
C GLY A 43 -0.29 10.68 20.31
N GLY A 44 -1.59 10.76 19.99
CA GLY A 44 -2.13 11.78 19.08
C GLY A 44 -2.21 11.38 17.60
N THR A 45 -1.59 10.25 17.19
CA THR A 45 -1.69 9.75 15.80
C THR A 45 -3.15 9.45 15.42
N VAL A 46 -3.92 8.82 16.32
CA VAL A 46 -5.34 8.51 16.10
C VAL A 46 -6.14 9.76 15.75
N GLN A 47 -6.00 10.84 16.52
CA GLN A 47 -6.71 12.09 16.28
C GLN A 47 -6.29 12.74 14.95
N SER A 48 -5.01 12.64 14.57
CA SER A 48 -4.54 13.09 13.27
C SER A 48 -5.20 12.31 12.13
N TYR A 49 -5.26 10.99 12.22
CA TYR A 49 -5.91 10.13 11.22
C TYR A 49 -7.41 10.32 11.15
N ILE A 50 -8.10 10.58 12.27
CA ILE A 50 -9.53 10.95 12.24
C ILE A 50 -9.72 12.23 11.42
N ARG A 51 -8.94 13.28 11.71
CA ARG A 51 -9.01 14.54 10.94
C ARG A 51 -8.69 14.30 9.46
N LYS A 52 -7.67 13.49 9.17
CA LYS A 52 -7.30 13.10 7.82
C LYS A 52 -8.47 12.40 7.11
N ALA A 53 -9.08 11.41 7.74
CA ALA A 53 -10.20 10.65 7.19
C ALA A 53 -11.44 11.51 6.92
N VAL A 54 -11.73 12.48 7.78
CA VAL A 54 -12.84 13.43 7.56
C VAL A 54 -12.54 14.33 6.37
N ARG A 55 -11.33 14.90 6.28
CA ARG A 55 -10.94 15.77 5.16
C ARG A 55 -10.92 15.05 3.81
N THR A 56 -10.45 13.81 3.77
CA THR A 56 -10.35 13.04 2.53
C THR A 56 -11.65 12.33 2.16
N GLY A 57 -12.68 12.36 3.02
CA GLY A 57 -13.94 11.64 2.82
C GLY A 57 -13.89 10.15 3.17
N ALA A 58 -12.73 9.62 3.57
CA ALA A 58 -12.56 8.23 4.01
C ALA A 58 -13.43 7.86 5.22
N TRP A 59 -13.80 8.85 6.05
CA TRP A 59 -14.61 8.61 7.24
C TRP A 59 -15.94 7.91 6.92
N ARG A 60 -16.54 8.16 5.75
CA ARG A 60 -17.81 7.56 5.34
C ARG A 60 -17.66 6.14 4.78
N SER A 61 -16.50 5.79 4.26
CA SER A 61 -16.23 4.45 3.71
C SER A 61 -15.80 3.45 4.77
N LEU A 62 -15.27 3.91 5.91
CA LEU A 62 -14.85 3.04 7.00
C LEU A 62 -16.01 2.26 7.63
N LYS A 63 -15.73 1.00 7.97
CA LYS A 63 -16.67 0.14 8.70
C LYS A 63 -17.10 0.78 10.04
N PRO A 64 -18.34 0.54 10.51
CA PRO A 64 -18.84 1.08 11.77
C PRO A 64 -17.93 0.77 12.97
N GLU A 65 -17.40 -0.44 13.05
CA GLU A 65 -16.53 -0.92 14.13
C GLU A 65 -15.21 -0.15 14.15
N SER A 66 -14.63 0.08 12.96
CA SER A 66 -13.41 0.87 12.80
C SER A 66 -13.61 2.32 13.27
N ARG A 67 -14.76 2.91 12.94
CA ARG A 67 -15.11 4.27 13.39
C ARG A 67 -15.28 4.33 14.91
N ALA A 68 -16.02 3.38 15.49
CA ALA A 68 -16.22 3.29 16.93
C ALA A 68 -14.88 3.15 17.66
N LEU A 69 -13.98 2.30 17.15
CA LEU A 69 -12.65 2.11 17.71
C LEU A 69 -11.80 3.39 17.68
N LEU A 70 -11.79 4.09 16.53
CA LEU A 70 -11.06 5.36 16.41
C LEU A 70 -11.62 6.42 17.38
N LEU A 71 -12.95 6.52 17.52
CA LEU A 71 -13.58 7.45 18.44
C LEU A 71 -13.26 7.11 19.91
N ALA A 72 -13.28 5.84 20.28
CA ALA A 72 -12.91 5.40 21.63
C ALA A 72 -11.45 5.74 21.96
N LEU A 73 -10.55 5.60 20.98
CA LEU A 73 -9.13 5.91 21.13
C LEU A 73 -8.77 7.38 20.86
N ARG A 74 -9.75 8.25 20.56
CA ARG A 74 -9.51 9.66 20.23
C ARG A 74 -8.86 10.44 21.37
N SER A 75 -9.30 10.20 22.60
CA SER A 75 -8.79 10.84 23.82
C SER A 75 -7.57 10.12 24.40
N TRP A 76 -7.21 8.97 23.83
CA TRP A 76 -6.13 8.14 24.33
C TRP A 76 -4.77 8.71 23.89
N LYS A 77 -4.18 9.53 24.76
CA LYS A 77 -2.88 10.20 24.51
C LYS A 77 -1.68 9.28 24.75
N ARG A 78 -1.87 8.14 25.43
CA ARG A 78 -0.79 7.16 25.67
C ARG A 78 -0.64 6.29 24.42
N GLY A 79 0.58 5.98 23.98
CA GLY A 79 0.77 5.07 22.85
C GLY A 79 0.09 3.71 23.11
N VAL A 80 -0.44 3.08 22.07
CA VAL A 80 -1.05 1.75 22.20
C VAL A 80 0.06 0.72 22.43
N LYS A 81 -0.02 -0.07 23.51
CA LYS A 81 0.98 -1.11 23.82
C LYS A 81 0.67 -2.46 23.20
N SER A 82 -0.62 -2.81 23.07
CA SER A 82 -1.03 -4.12 22.55
C SER A 82 -0.65 -4.29 21.08
N PRO A 83 0.09 -5.36 20.71
CA PRO A 83 0.48 -5.60 19.32
C PRO A 83 -0.72 -5.89 18.43
N VAL A 84 -1.74 -6.57 18.97
CA VAL A 84 -2.98 -6.88 18.23
C VAL A 84 -3.70 -5.57 17.89
N LEU A 85 -3.87 -4.68 18.86
CA LEU A 85 -4.54 -3.40 18.65
C LEU A 85 -3.75 -2.49 17.69
N ARG A 86 -2.41 -2.51 17.78
CA ARG A 86 -1.55 -1.84 16.78
C ARG A 86 -1.84 -2.34 15.37
N SER A 87 -1.87 -3.67 15.18
CA SER A 87 -2.13 -4.26 13.85
C SER A 87 -3.50 -3.87 13.28
N ILE A 88 -4.52 -3.73 14.14
CA ILE A 88 -5.86 -3.30 13.74
C ILE A 88 -5.84 -1.83 13.34
N LEU A 89 -5.22 -0.97 14.16
CA LEU A 89 -5.11 0.46 13.88
C LEU A 89 -4.31 0.74 12.61
N SER A 90 -3.18 0.06 12.40
CA SER A 90 -2.38 0.22 11.19
C SER A 90 -3.16 -0.17 9.93
N ARG A 91 -4.02 -1.21 10.01
CA ARG A 91 -4.94 -1.56 8.90
C ARG A 91 -5.94 -0.45 8.61
N ILE A 92 -6.56 0.12 9.65
CA ILE A 92 -7.51 1.24 9.51
C ILE A 92 -6.82 2.49 8.94
N PHE A 93 -5.62 2.80 9.42
CA PHE A 93 -4.84 3.93 8.95
C PHE A 93 -4.41 3.76 7.48
N LEU A 94 -4.02 2.56 7.08
CA LEU A 94 -3.72 2.24 5.68
C LEU A 94 -4.95 2.47 4.79
N GLU A 95 -6.13 2.03 5.24
CA GLU A 95 -7.39 2.26 4.53
C GLU A 95 -7.67 3.75 4.36
N ILE A 96 -7.47 4.55 5.41
CA ILE A 96 -7.57 6.02 5.33
C ILE A 96 -6.54 6.60 4.35
N GLU A 97 -5.31 6.09 4.35
CA GLU A 97 -4.24 6.59 3.48
C GLU A 97 -4.54 6.35 2.00
N LEU A 98 -5.18 5.22 1.65
CA LEU A 98 -5.63 4.92 0.29
C LEU A 98 -6.64 5.94 -0.27
N HIS A 99 -7.30 6.70 0.58
CA HIS A 99 -8.18 7.78 0.13
C HIS A 99 -7.43 9.10 -0.15
N THR A 100 -6.23 9.28 0.42
CA THR A 100 -5.42 10.50 0.24
C THR A 100 -4.82 10.57 -1.16
N THR A 101 -4.52 11.78 -1.65
CA THR A 101 -3.82 11.96 -2.93
C THR A 101 -2.44 11.32 -2.92
N ARG A 102 -1.67 11.53 -1.85
CA ARG A 102 -0.35 10.92 -1.64
C ARG A 102 -0.44 9.39 -1.62
N GLY A 103 -1.35 8.81 -0.85
CA GLY A 103 -1.50 7.35 -0.75
C GLY A 103 -1.94 6.71 -2.06
N LYS A 104 -2.84 7.37 -2.81
CA LYS A 104 -3.18 6.95 -4.18
C LYS A 104 -1.97 6.99 -5.10
N ALA A 105 -1.18 8.06 -5.06
CA ALA A 105 0.02 8.18 -5.88
C ALA A 105 1.04 7.06 -5.57
N ILE A 106 1.23 6.73 -4.29
CA ILE A 106 2.08 5.60 -3.89
C ILE A 106 1.50 4.27 -4.42
N PHE A 107 0.21 4.01 -4.20
CA PHE A 107 -0.45 2.79 -4.65
C PHE A 107 -0.33 2.59 -6.17
N TYR A 108 -0.69 3.61 -6.95
CA TYR A 108 -0.60 3.56 -8.41
C TYR A 108 0.86 3.54 -8.89
N GLY A 109 1.78 4.19 -8.20
CA GLY A 109 3.21 4.15 -8.52
C GLY A 109 3.80 2.75 -8.36
N ILE A 110 3.43 2.02 -7.29
CA ILE A 110 3.83 0.62 -7.10
C ILE A 110 3.23 -0.26 -8.20
N LEU A 111 1.94 -0.08 -8.50
CA LEU A 111 1.25 -0.84 -9.55
C LEU A 111 1.89 -0.63 -10.92
N GLU A 112 2.26 0.61 -11.24
CA GLU A 112 2.94 0.97 -12.47
C GLU A 112 4.35 0.37 -12.55
N ALA A 113 5.11 0.40 -11.45
CA ALA A 113 6.42 -0.22 -11.37
C ALA A 113 6.35 -1.75 -11.59
N MET A 114 5.35 -2.40 -11.00
CA MET A 114 5.10 -3.84 -11.21
C MET A 114 4.74 -4.15 -12.66
N ARG A 115 3.92 -3.31 -13.31
CA ARG A 115 3.56 -3.47 -14.72
C ARG A 115 4.79 -3.42 -15.63
N LYS A 116 5.65 -2.42 -15.44
CA LYS A 116 6.92 -2.28 -16.19
C LYS A 116 7.85 -3.47 -15.94
N ALA A 117 7.97 -3.94 -14.70
CA ALA A 117 8.77 -5.12 -14.38
C ALA A 117 8.26 -6.37 -15.11
N ARG A 118 6.93 -6.55 -15.18
CA ARG A 118 6.32 -7.65 -15.93
C ARG A 118 6.62 -7.58 -17.43
N GLU A 119 6.52 -6.40 -18.03
CA GLU A 119 6.85 -6.18 -19.45
C GLU A 119 8.32 -6.54 -19.76
N VAL A 120 9.24 -6.05 -18.93
CA VAL A 120 10.67 -6.38 -19.06
C VAL A 120 10.91 -7.88 -18.91
N LEU A 121 10.25 -8.53 -17.94
CA LEU A 121 10.36 -9.98 -17.73
C LEU A 121 9.76 -10.78 -18.90
N SER A 122 8.65 -10.34 -19.49
CA SER A 122 8.07 -10.99 -20.66
C SER A 122 8.98 -10.89 -21.87
N ASP A 123 9.57 -9.72 -22.12
CA ASP A 123 10.51 -9.51 -23.23
C ASP A 123 11.77 -10.37 -23.08
N LEU A 124 12.21 -10.58 -21.84
CA LEU A 124 13.33 -11.44 -21.50
C LEU A 124 12.99 -12.93 -21.65
N SER A 125 11.77 -13.34 -21.27
CA SER A 125 11.34 -14.73 -21.32
C SER A 125 11.34 -15.31 -22.75
N GLY A 126 11.15 -14.46 -23.76
CA GLY A 126 11.24 -14.85 -25.17
C GLY A 126 12.67 -15.08 -25.69
N ASN A 127 13.71 -14.77 -24.89
CA ASN A 127 15.10 -14.79 -25.34
C ASN A 127 16.04 -15.40 -24.29
N LEU A 128 15.99 -16.74 -24.18
CA LEU A 128 16.79 -17.51 -23.22
C LEU A 128 18.30 -17.20 -23.29
N SER A 129 18.83 -17.02 -24.50
CA SER A 129 20.25 -16.66 -24.72
C SER A 129 20.63 -15.35 -24.04
N LYS A 130 19.73 -14.36 -24.05
CA LYS A 130 19.95 -13.06 -23.41
C LYS A 130 19.93 -13.19 -21.89
N ILE A 131 19.04 -14.01 -21.33
CA ILE A 131 18.99 -14.31 -19.89
C ILE A 131 20.29 -14.99 -19.45
N ILE A 132 20.73 -16.02 -20.18
CA ILE A 132 21.97 -16.74 -19.88
C ILE A 132 23.16 -15.79 -19.96
N ALA A 133 23.25 -14.96 -20.99
CA ALA A 133 24.33 -13.98 -21.14
C ALA A 133 24.38 -12.99 -19.96
N MET A 134 23.24 -12.44 -19.54
CA MET A 134 23.19 -11.57 -18.36
C MET A 134 23.55 -12.30 -17.06
N GLY A 135 23.11 -13.55 -16.90
CA GLY A 135 23.46 -14.39 -15.75
C GLY A 135 24.97 -14.67 -15.68
N ILE A 136 25.57 -15.06 -16.80
CA ILE A 136 27.02 -15.28 -16.91
C ILE A 136 27.78 -13.98 -16.59
N GLN A 137 27.34 -12.85 -17.16
CA GLN A 137 27.96 -11.55 -16.89
C GLN A 137 27.87 -11.18 -15.40
N TYR A 138 26.72 -11.39 -14.76
CA TYR A 138 26.52 -11.14 -13.33
C TYR A 138 27.38 -12.04 -12.44
N MET A 139 27.51 -13.33 -12.79
CA MET A 139 28.38 -14.26 -12.08
C MET A 139 29.86 -13.90 -12.22
N ASN A 140 30.27 -13.39 -13.38
CA ASN A 140 31.66 -13.02 -13.66
C ASN A 140 32.03 -11.62 -13.15
N LEU A 141 31.06 -10.80 -12.70
CA LEU A 141 31.34 -9.52 -12.04
C LEU A 141 32.00 -9.76 -10.67
N PRO A 142 33.18 -9.16 -10.38
CA PRO A 142 33.80 -9.22 -9.06
C PRO A 142 32.83 -8.71 -8.01
N LEU A 143 32.85 -9.30 -6.82
CA LEU A 143 31.87 -9.02 -5.75
C LEU A 143 31.73 -7.52 -5.42
N LEU A 144 32.82 -6.77 -5.53
CA LEU A 144 32.86 -5.31 -5.33
C LEU A 144 31.96 -4.51 -6.30
N TYR A 145 31.65 -5.06 -7.47
CA TYR A 145 30.86 -4.39 -8.53
C TYR A 145 29.46 -4.98 -8.71
N ARG A 146 29.06 -5.99 -7.93
CA ARG A 146 27.70 -6.53 -7.98
C ARG A 146 26.76 -5.56 -7.25
N ILE A 147 25.80 -5.01 -7.98
CA ILE A 147 24.76 -4.16 -7.39
C ILE A 147 23.72 -5.08 -6.75
N HIS A 148 23.64 -5.04 -5.43
CA HIS A 148 22.57 -5.67 -4.64
C HIS A 148 21.54 -4.60 -4.29
N GLY A 149 20.73 -4.21 -5.28
CA GLY A 149 19.66 -3.22 -5.15
C GLY A 149 18.31 -3.88 -5.31
#